data_AF-K1SXA9-F1
#
_entry.id   AF-K1SXA9-F1
#
_cell.length_a   1.000
_cell.length_b   1.000
_cell.length_c   1.000
_cell.angle_alpha   90.00
_cell.angle_beta   90.00
_cell.angle_gamma   90.00
#
_symmetry.space_group_name_H-M   'P 1'
#
loop_
_entity.id
_entity.type
_entity.pdbx_description
1 polymer ?
#
loop_
_entity_poly.entity_id
_entity_poly.type
_entity_poly.pdbx_seq_one_letter_code
_entity_poly.pdbx_strand_id
1 'polypeptide(L)'
;MPKPRIRPRPTTRPTAVLEIDELLAAADSLAGQTVTIEGVCTHTCKHGARKIFLMGSDDTQTIRVESGELGSFDPQCVNRVVRVTGRVDEERIDEAYLARWEAQVKAQTAEKHGTTEAGCATEKAARQETGNTVEERIADFRTRIAARKAAEGKEYLSFYYVTATSYEIQQ
;
A
#
# COMPACT_ATOMS: atom_id res chain seq x y z
N MET A 1 52.93 -13.59 -3.12
CA MET A 1 51.69 -13.63 -2.31
C MET A 1 50.78 -12.48 -2.73
N PRO A 2 49.56 -12.75 -3.21
CA PRO A 2 48.64 -11.71 -3.67
C PRO A 2 47.89 -11.06 -2.49
N LYS A 3 47.83 -9.72 -2.46
CA LYS A 3 47.11 -8.95 -1.44
C LYS A 3 45.57 -9.10 -1.61
N PRO A 4 44.79 -9.20 -0.53
CA PRO A 4 43.34 -9.32 -0.63
C PRO A 4 42.70 -8.00 -1.09
N ARG A 5 41.85 -8.08 -2.13
CA ARG A 5 40.99 -6.97 -2.56
C ARG A 5 39.84 -6.82 -1.57
N ILE A 6 39.84 -5.73 -0.81
CA ILE A 6 38.71 -5.31 0.01
C ILE A 6 37.61 -4.82 -0.96
N ARG A 7 36.46 -5.50 -0.97
CA ARG A 7 35.27 -5.01 -1.68
C ARG A 7 34.69 -3.85 -0.86
N PRO A 8 34.41 -2.69 -1.45
CA PRO A 8 33.70 -1.64 -0.73
C PRO A 8 32.30 -2.15 -0.39
N ARG A 9 31.95 -2.08 0.89
CA ARG A 9 30.60 -2.32 1.40
C ARG A 9 29.71 -1.21 0.83
N PRO A 10 28.49 -1.48 0.32
CA PRO A 10 27.62 -0.42 -0.15
C PRO A 10 27.36 0.54 1.01
N THR A 11 27.81 1.77 0.86
CA THR A 11 27.51 2.87 1.76
C THR A 11 26.05 3.22 1.58
N THR A 12 25.21 2.70 2.47
CA THR A 12 23.83 3.17 2.63
C THR A 12 23.93 4.66 2.97
N ARG A 13 23.61 5.54 2.01
CA ARG A 13 23.30 6.94 2.34
C ARG A 13 22.18 6.89 3.38
N PRO A 14 22.21 7.70 4.44
CA PRO A 14 21.01 7.91 5.23
C PRO A 14 19.95 8.45 4.27
N THR A 15 19.00 7.59 3.89
CA THR A 15 17.80 8.00 3.17
C THR A 15 17.10 8.98 4.10
N ALA A 16 16.82 10.18 3.61
CA ALA A 16 16.02 11.13 4.38
C ALA A 16 14.71 10.44 4.79
N VAL A 17 14.29 10.64 6.03
CA VAL A 17 12.98 10.17 6.50
C VAL A 17 11.93 11.01 5.78
N LEU A 18 11.04 10.36 5.04
CA LEU A 18 9.95 11.00 4.32
C LEU A 18 8.69 11.03 5.19
N GLU A 19 8.00 12.15 5.18
CA GLU A 19 6.62 12.20 5.70
C GLU A 19 5.68 11.46 4.73
N ILE A 20 4.53 10.99 5.23
CA ILE A 20 3.56 10.27 4.39
C ILE A 20 3.09 11.12 3.21
N ASP A 21 2.89 12.42 3.43
CA ASP A 21 2.46 13.36 2.38
C ASP A 21 3.49 13.46 1.24
N GLU A 22 4.78 13.50 1.60
CA GLU A 22 5.88 13.56 0.64
C GLU A 22 5.98 12.26 -0.16
N LEU A 23 5.81 11.12 0.52
CA LEU A 23 5.75 9.82 -0.13
C LEU A 23 4.60 9.75 -1.13
N LEU A 24 3.39 10.14 -0.74
CA LEU A 24 2.20 10.09 -1.60
C LEU A 24 2.34 11.01 -2.82
N ALA A 25 2.92 12.21 -2.65
CA ALA A 25 3.18 13.14 -3.73
C ALA A 25 4.21 12.62 -4.76
N ALA A 26 5.17 11.80 -4.32
CA ALA A 26 6.26 11.27 -5.16
C ALA A 26 6.15 9.76 -5.47
N ALA A 27 5.01 9.13 -5.16
CA ALA A 27 4.89 7.67 -5.11
C ALA A 27 5.21 6.95 -6.44
N ASP A 28 4.78 7.52 -7.59
CA ASP A 28 5.05 6.99 -8.93
C ASP A 28 6.57 6.93 -9.23
N SER A 29 7.33 7.93 -8.75
CA SER A 29 8.79 7.97 -8.90
C SER A 29 9.51 7.09 -7.89
N LEU A 30 8.93 6.87 -6.72
CA LEU A 30 9.50 6.05 -5.65
C LEU A 30 9.16 4.56 -5.78
N ALA A 31 8.22 4.20 -6.65
CA ALA A 31 7.82 2.82 -6.89
C ALA A 31 9.04 1.92 -7.19
N GLY A 32 9.15 0.84 -6.42
CA GLY A 32 10.24 -0.11 -6.49
C GLY A 32 11.48 0.25 -5.68
N GLN A 33 11.55 1.44 -5.09
CA GLN A 33 12.68 1.89 -4.27
C GLN A 33 12.46 1.60 -2.78
N THR A 34 13.57 1.48 -2.04
CA THR A 34 13.54 1.43 -0.58
C THR A 34 13.55 2.84 -0.02
N VAL A 35 12.57 3.14 0.85
CA VAL A 35 12.41 4.43 1.53
C VAL A 35 12.34 4.22 3.03
N THR A 36 12.60 5.28 3.79
CA THR A 36 12.28 5.36 5.21
C THR A 36 11.20 6.42 5.37
N ILE A 37 10.07 6.05 5.96
CA ILE A 37 8.91 6.91 6.12
C ILE A 37 8.51 7.02 7.59
N GLU A 38 7.83 8.10 7.95
CA GLU A 38 7.29 8.32 9.29
C GLU A 38 5.85 8.79 9.20
N GLY A 39 5.01 8.31 10.12
CA GLY A 39 3.60 8.68 10.19
C GLY A 39 2.91 8.13 11.42
N VAL A 40 1.71 8.62 11.70
CA VAL A 40 0.92 8.17 12.84
C VAL A 40 0.16 6.90 12.45
N CYS A 41 0.40 5.79 13.15
CA CYS A 41 -0.35 4.56 12.90
C CYS A 41 -1.77 4.68 13.45
N THR A 42 -2.77 4.61 12.58
CA THR A 42 -4.19 4.75 12.93
C THR A 42 -4.89 3.40 13.09
N HIS A 43 -4.35 2.36 12.45
CA HIS A 43 -4.99 1.06 12.43
C HIS A 43 -3.99 -0.08 12.20
N THR A 44 -4.09 -1.14 13.00
CA THR A 44 -3.53 -2.48 12.74
C THR A 44 -4.66 -3.42 12.32
N CYS A 45 -4.54 -4.09 11.17
CA CYS A 45 -5.56 -5.04 10.71
C CYS A 45 -5.76 -6.20 11.71
N LYS A 46 -7.02 -6.54 12.00
CA LYS A 46 -7.41 -7.66 12.89
C LYS A 46 -6.95 -9.05 12.41
N HIS A 47 -6.64 -9.19 11.12
CA HIS A 47 -6.16 -10.43 10.50
C HIS A 47 -4.65 -10.62 10.74
N GLY A 48 -4.25 -10.74 12.01
CA GLY A 48 -2.88 -11.06 12.43
C GLY A 48 -1.90 -9.88 12.38
N ALA A 49 -2.38 -8.64 12.42
CA ALA A 49 -1.55 -7.42 12.46
C ALA A 49 -0.47 -7.37 11.37
N ARG A 50 -0.74 -7.94 10.19
CA ARG A 50 0.19 -7.93 9.05
C ARG A 50 0.18 -6.63 8.25
N LYS A 51 -0.76 -5.73 8.58
CA LYS A 51 -0.92 -4.44 7.92
C LYS A 51 -1.13 -3.37 8.96
N ILE A 52 -0.43 -2.26 8.80
CA ILE A 52 -0.74 -0.99 9.47
C ILE A 52 -1.08 0.08 8.45
N PHE A 53 -1.76 1.11 8.92
CA PHE A 53 -2.06 2.30 8.13
C PHE A 53 -1.41 3.50 8.81
N LEU A 54 -0.51 4.17 8.09
CA LEU A 54 0.15 5.38 8.55
C LEU A 54 -0.55 6.58 7.94
N MET A 55 -0.94 7.50 8.80
CA MET A 55 -1.53 8.78 8.45
C MET A 55 -0.43 9.85 8.39
N GLY A 56 -0.53 10.71 7.38
CA GLY A 56 0.29 11.90 7.20
C GLY A 56 -0.27 13.09 7.99
N SER A 57 -0.34 14.25 7.34
CA SER A 57 -0.82 15.48 8.00
C SER A 57 -2.29 15.44 8.40
N ASP A 58 -3.12 14.70 7.65
CA ASP A 58 -4.53 14.48 7.93
C ASP A 58 -5.01 13.07 7.54
N ASP A 59 -6.28 12.77 7.86
CA ASP A 59 -6.89 11.45 7.64
C ASP A 59 -7.18 11.14 6.16
N THR A 60 -6.96 12.08 5.25
CA THR A 60 -7.03 11.86 3.80
C THR A 60 -5.72 11.32 3.23
N GLN A 61 -4.60 11.58 3.91
CA GLN A 61 -3.26 11.14 3.51
C GLN A 61 -2.87 9.88 4.29
N THR A 62 -3.35 8.73 3.82
CA THR A 62 -3.07 7.44 4.47
C THR A 62 -2.34 6.49 3.53
N ILE A 63 -1.30 5.82 4.03
CA ILE A 63 -0.63 4.73 3.31
C ILE A 63 -0.73 3.41 4.05
N ARG A 64 -1.02 2.35 3.30
CA ARG A 64 -0.92 0.96 3.77
C ARG A 64 0.54 0.57 3.88
N VAL A 65 0.91 -0.02 5.01
CA VAL A 65 2.20 -0.68 5.21
C VAL A 65 1.95 -2.15 5.52
N GLU A 66 2.58 -3.03 4.75
CA GLU A 66 2.51 -4.48 4.96
C GLU A 66 3.78 -4.98 5.65
N SER A 67 3.65 -5.93 6.57
CA SER A 67 4.76 -6.42 7.40
C SER A 67 5.81 -7.22 6.62
N GLY A 68 5.48 -7.72 5.43
CA GLY A 68 6.38 -8.55 4.63
C GLY A 68 6.91 -9.74 5.43
N GLU A 69 8.24 -9.88 5.48
CA GLU A 69 8.93 -10.94 6.22
C GLU A 69 8.98 -10.72 7.73
N LEU A 70 8.59 -9.54 8.24
CA LEU A 70 8.54 -9.24 9.68
C LEU A 70 7.43 -10.01 10.41
N GLY A 71 6.48 -10.60 9.67
CA GLY A 71 5.37 -11.34 10.25
C GLY A 71 4.23 -10.42 10.67
N SER A 72 4.28 -9.84 11.86
CA SER A 72 3.22 -8.98 12.42
C SER A 72 3.79 -7.72 13.06
N PHE A 73 3.07 -6.61 12.93
CA PHE A 73 3.35 -5.38 13.67
C PHE A 73 2.93 -5.51 15.14
N ASP A 74 3.67 -4.83 16.01
CA ASP A 74 3.32 -4.72 17.41
C ASP A 74 2.00 -3.94 17.57
N PRO A 75 1.01 -4.44 18.35
CA PRO A 75 -0.22 -3.71 18.65
C PRO A 75 0.00 -2.31 19.22
N GLN A 76 1.14 -2.06 19.89
CA GLN A 76 1.53 -0.75 20.40
C GLN A 76 1.78 0.30 19.31
N CYS A 77 1.84 -0.10 18.03
CA CYS A 77 1.95 0.85 16.93
C CYS A 77 0.76 1.82 16.89
N VAL A 78 -0.46 1.37 17.23
CA VAL A 78 -1.67 2.19 17.11
C VAL A 78 -1.59 3.43 18.00
N ASN A 79 -1.95 4.59 17.43
CA ASN A 79 -1.85 5.92 18.04
C ASN A 79 -0.42 6.38 18.36
N ARG A 80 0.59 5.78 17.73
CA ARG A 80 1.99 6.18 17.87
C ARG A 80 2.56 6.59 16.52
N VAL A 81 3.59 7.43 16.57
CA VAL A 81 4.43 7.70 15.41
C VAL A 81 5.31 6.47 15.17
N VAL A 82 5.24 5.93 13.96
CA VAL A 82 6.01 4.75 13.56
C VAL A 82 6.89 5.12 12.38
N ARG A 83 8.19 4.88 12.53
CA ARG A 83 9.16 4.98 11.45
C ARG A 83 9.30 3.63 10.78
N VAL A 84 9.08 3.55 9.48
CA VAL A 84 9.16 2.30 8.70
C VAL A 84 10.23 2.46 7.64
N THR A 85 11.13 1.47 7.53
CA THR A 85 11.95 1.31 6.33
C THR A 85 11.41 0.15 5.52
N GLY A 86 11.15 0.37 4.23
CA GLY A 86 10.54 -0.62 3.36
C GLY A 86 10.59 -0.24 1.90
N ARG A 87 10.13 -1.16 1.04
CA ARG A 87 10.04 -0.93 -0.40
C ARG A 87 8.68 -0.33 -0.74
N VAL A 88 8.65 0.70 -1.57
CA VAL A 88 7.40 1.21 -2.15
C VAL A 88 6.97 0.27 -3.26
N ASP A 89 5.76 -0.26 -3.14
CA ASP A 89 5.13 -1.15 -4.09
C ASP A 89 3.95 -0.46 -4.77
N GLU A 90 3.75 -0.78 -6.05
CA GLU A 90 2.62 -0.30 -6.84
C GLU A 90 1.66 -1.46 -7.11
N GLU A 91 0.42 -1.29 -6.68
CA GLU A 91 -0.71 -2.13 -7.04
C GLU A 91 -1.47 -1.44 -8.19
N ARG A 92 -1.47 -2.06 -9.37
CA ARG A 92 -2.18 -1.55 -10.53
C ARG A 92 -3.55 -2.18 -10.68
N ILE A 93 -4.55 -1.35 -10.89
CA ILE A 93 -5.90 -1.77 -11.26
C ILE A 93 -6.12 -1.37 -12.73
N ASP A 94 -6.16 -2.38 -13.60
CA ASP A 94 -6.43 -2.27 -15.02
C ASP A 94 -7.70 -3.06 -15.41
N GLU A 95 -8.11 -2.98 -16.68
CA GLU A 95 -9.31 -3.70 -17.14
C GLU A 95 -9.19 -5.22 -16.96
N ALA A 96 -7.99 -5.79 -17.08
CA ALA A 96 -7.77 -7.22 -16.90
C ALA A 96 -7.94 -7.64 -15.43
N TYR A 97 -7.53 -6.80 -14.48
CA TYR A 97 -7.81 -6.97 -13.06
C TYR A 97 -9.33 -6.91 -12.81
N LEU A 98 -10.00 -5.87 -13.31
CA LEU A 98 -11.44 -5.68 -13.09
C LEU A 98 -12.28 -6.81 -13.68
N ALA A 99 -11.95 -7.30 -14.88
CA ALA A 99 -12.62 -8.44 -15.50
C ALA A 99 -12.45 -9.74 -14.69
N ARG A 100 -11.26 -9.97 -14.12
CA ARG A 100 -11.03 -11.12 -13.22
C ARG A 100 -11.84 -11.00 -11.94
N TRP A 101 -11.88 -9.81 -11.36
CA TRP A 101 -12.66 -9.55 -10.15
C TRP A 101 -14.16 -9.77 -10.38
N GLU A 102 -14.70 -9.25 -11.49
CA GLU A 102 -16.08 -9.46 -11.92
C GLU A 102 -16.41 -10.96 -12.09
N ALA A 103 -15.49 -11.73 -12.69
CA ALA A 103 -15.65 -13.18 -12.86
C ALA A 103 -15.64 -13.93 -11.51
N GLN A 104 -14.77 -13.55 -10.57
CA GLN A 104 -14.72 -14.13 -9.23
C GLN A 104 -16.00 -13.86 -8.46
N VAL A 105 -16.51 -12.63 -8.48
CA VAL A 105 -17.76 -12.24 -7.81
C VAL A 105 -18.93 -13.05 -8.37
N LYS A 106 -19.00 -13.21 -9.69
CA LYS A 106 -20.03 -14.04 -10.34
C LYS A 106 -19.93 -15.50 -9.91
N ALA A 107 -18.72 -16.05 -9.78
CA ALA A 107 -18.50 -17.42 -9.31
C ALA A 107 -18.86 -17.59 -7.82
N GLN A 108 -18.49 -16.64 -6.95
CA GLN A 108 -18.84 -16.63 -5.53
C GLN A 108 -20.35 -16.38 -5.29
N THR A 109 -21.02 -15.69 -6.20
CA THR A 109 -22.48 -15.52 -6.13
C THR A 109 -23.20 -16.82 -6.53
N ALA A 110 -22.59 -17.62 -7.41
CA ALA A 110 -23.09 -18.94 -7.80
C ALA A 110 -22.88 -20.01 -6.72
N GLU A 111 -21.80 -19.92 -5.94
CA GLU A 111 -21.53 -20.81 -4.79
C GLU A 111 -21.76 -20.06 -3.47
N LYS A 112 -22.94 -20.21 -2.86
CA LYS A 112 -23.26 -19.56 -1.57
C LYS A 112 -22.31 -19.99 -0.44
N HIS A 113 -21.17 -19.34 -0.31
CA HIS A 113 -20.28 -19.39 0.85
C HIS A 113 -19.81 -17.99 1.22
N GLY A 114 -19.83 -17.71 2.52
CA GLY A 114 -19.75 -16.37 3.11
C GLY A 114 -18.50 -15.57 2.74
N THR A 115 -18.74 -14.28 2.50
CA THR A 115 -17.85 -13.12 2.72
C THR A 115 -16.36 -13.43 2.75
N THR A 116 -15.74 -13.53 1.58
CA THR A 116 -14.29 -13.46 1.44
C THR A 116 -13.98 -12.53 0.28
N GLU A 117 -13.61 -11.27 0.62
CA GLU A 117 -13.00 -10.20 -0.23
C GLU A 117 -13.39 -8.77 0.21
N ALA A 118 -14.03 -8.58 1.38
CA ALA A 118 -14.18 -7.23 1.92
C ALA A 118 -12.91 -6.86 2.70
N GLY A 119 -11.93 -6.25 2.02
CA GLY A 119 -10.89 -5.46 2.70
C GLY A 119 -11.53 -4.53 3.74
N CYS A 120 -10.85 -4.28 4.87
CA CYS A 120 -11.42 -3.46 5.93
C CYS A 120 -11.72 -2.03 5.43
N ALA A 121 -12.60 -1.29 6.13
CA ALA A 121 -12.98 0.07 5.71
C ALA A 121 -11.76 0.98 5.44
N THR A 122 -10.70 0.85 6.24
CA THR A 122 -9.43 1.57 6.06
C THR A 122 -8.70 1.17 4.77
N GLU A 123 -8.71 -0.11 4.40
CA GLU A 123 -8.11 -0.58 3.14
C GLU A 123 -8.87 -0.05 1.93
N LYS A 124 -10.21 -0.02 2.01
CA LYS A 124 -11.06 0.56 0.97
C LYS A 124 -10.82 2.06 0.81
N ALA A 125 -10.67 2.79 1.92
CA ALA A 125 -10.35 4.21 1.91
C ALA A 125 -8.97 4.47 1.29
N ALA A 126 -7.95 3.68 1.62
CA ALA A 126 -6.61 3.79 1.04
C ALA A 126 -6.60 3.53 -0.48
N ARG A 127 -7.51 2.67 -0.97
CA ARG A 127 -7.74 2.44 -2.42
C ARG A 127 -8.74 3.41 -3.05
N GLN A 128 -9.25 4.37 -2.27
CA GLN A 128 -10.26 5.34 -2.70
C GLN A 128 -11.46 4.64 -3.38
N GLU A 129 -11.88 3.49 -2.85
CA GLU A 129 -12.98 2.74 -3.41
C GLU A 129 -14.31 3.41 -3.06
N THR A 130 -15.16 3.61 -4.07
CA THR A 130 -16.52 4.16 -3.89
C THR A 130 -17.56 3.18 -4.44
N GLY A 131 -18.77 3.18 -3.86
CA GLY A 131 -19.83 2.23 -4.19
C GLY A 131 -20.16 1.27 -3.05
N ASN A 132 -21.43 0.92 -2.92
CA ASN A 132 -21.97 0.07 -1.86
C ASN A 132 -21.92 -1.41 -2.26
N THR A 133 -21.93 -1.71 -3.56
CA THR A 133 -21.79 -3.06 -4.11
C THR A 133 -20.44 -3.28 -4.79
N VAL A 134 -20.10 -4.53 -5.09
CA VAL A 134 -18.86 -4.84 -5.81
C VAL A 134 -18.96 -4.37 -7.26
N GLU A 135 -20.13 -4.48 -7.87
CA GLU A 135 -20.41 -4.03 -9.22
C GLU A 135 -20.25 -2.51 -9.35
N GLU A 136 -20.77 -1.75 -8.38
CA GLU A 136 -20.60 -0.29 -8.32
C GLU A 136 -19.12 0.10 -8.19
N ARG A 137 -18.35 -0.61 -7.35
CA ARG A 137 -16.90 -0.39 -7.18
C ARG A 137 -16.13 -0.66 -8.48
N ILE A 138 -16.45 -1.75 -9.17
CA ILE A 138 -15.83 -2.06 -10.48
C ILE A 138 -16.16 -0.98 -11.50
N ALA A 139 -17.40 -0.51 -11.55
CA ALA A 139 -17.83 0.56 -12.46
C ALA A 139 -17.14 1.90 -12.16
N ASP A 140 -16.96 2.26 -10.88
CA ASP A 140 -16.18 3.43 -10.47
C ASP A 140 -14.74 3.34 -10.97
N PHE A 141 -14.06 2.20 -10.74
CA PHE A 141 -12.71 2.00 -11.22
C PHE A 141 -12.61 2.11 -12.75
N ARG A 142 -13.53 1.50 -13.52
CA ARG A 142 -13.57 1.65 -14.98
C ARG A 142 -13.71 3.12 -15.41
N THR A 143 -14.57 3.87 -14.73
CA THR A 143 -14.78 5.31 -14.98
C THR A 143 -13.50 6.11 -14.73
N ARG A 144 -12.83 5.86 -13.61
CA ARG A 144 -11.57 6.52 -13.24
C ARG A 144 -10.42 6.13 -14.16
N ILE A 145 -10.34 4.88 -14.60
CA ILE A 145 -9.37 4.42 -15.62
C ILE A 145 -9.61 5.17 -16.93
N ALA A 146 -10.86 5.29 -17.40
CA ALA A 146 -11.18 6.01 -18.62
C ALA A 146 -10.79 7.50 -18.53
N ALA A 147 -11.06 8.14 -17.39
CA ALA A 147 -10.65 9.52 -17.13
C ALA A 147 -9.12 9.68 -17.14
N ARG A 148 -8.38 8.77 -16.49
CA ARG A 148 -6.92 8.80 -16.47
C ARG A 148 -6.30 8.50 -17.83
N LYS A 149 -6.90 7.60 -18.62
CA LYS A 149 -6.51 7.38 -20.01
C LYS A 149 -6.65 8.66 -20.83
N ALA A 150 -7.75 9.38 -20.66
CA ALA A 150 -7.97 10.65 -21.38
C ALA A 150 -6.99 11.76 -20.94
N ALA A 151 -6.65 11.83 -19.65
CA ALA A 151 -5.77 12.87 -19.11
C ALA A 151 -4.27 12.58 -19.28
N GLU A 152 -3.85 11.33 -19.12
CA GLU A 152 -2.44 10.92 -18.99
C GLU A 152 -2.02 9.82 -19.99
N GLY A 153 -2.96 9.22 -20.73
CA GLY A 153 -2.69 8.07 -21.60
C GLY A 153 -2.43 6.75 -20.84
N LYS A 154 -2.60 6.73 -19.51
CA LYS A 154 -2.44 5.54 -18.67
C LYS A 154 -3.77 4.80 -18.54
N GLU A 155 -3.83 3.54 -18.96
CA GLU A 155 -5.04 2.69 -18.92
C GLU A 155 -5.19 1.90 -17.61
N TYR A 156 -4.68 2.44 -16.51
CA TYR A 156 -4.71 1.79 -15.19
C TYR A 156 -4.66 2.83 -14.07
N LEU A 157 -5.15 2.47 -12.89
CA LEU A 157 -4.97 3.23 -11.65
C LEU A 157 -3.82 2.63 -10.84
N SER A 158 -3.08 3.49 -10.16
CA SER A 158 -1.93 3.11 -9.33
C SER A 158 -2.25 3.37 -7.87
N PHE A 159 -2.11 2.33 -7.04
CA PHE A 159 -2.23 2.42 -5.60
C PHE A 159 -0.90 2.02 -4.98
N TYR A 160 -0.39 2.85 -4.07
CA TYR A 160 0.92 2.65 -3.50
C TYR A 160 0.82 2.16 -2.06
N TYR A 161 1.71 1.24 -1.70
CA TYR A 161 1.86 0.75 -0.35
C TYR A 161 3.34 0.50 -0.05
N VAL A 162 3.68 0.31 1.21
CA VAL A 162 5.06 0.01 1.62
C VAL A 162 5.13 -1.41 2.17
N THR A 163 6.02 -2.22 1.61
CA THR A 163 6.39 -3.51 2.20
C THR A 163 7.55 -3.29 3.17
N ALA A 164 7.28 -3.39 4.47
CA ALA A 164 8.24 -3.11 5.52
C ALA A 164 9.35 -4.16 5.59
N THR A 165 10.59 -3.69 5.74
CA THR A 165 11.77 -4.49 6.08
C THR A 165 12.25 -4.24 7.50
N SER A 166 11.90 -3.10 8.09
CA SER A 166 12.07 -2.79 9.52
C SER A 166 11.12 -1.67 9.94
N TYR A 167 10.85 -1.56 11.24
CA TYR A 167 10.13 -0.43 11.80
C TYR A 167 10.54 -0.14 13.25
N GLU A 168 10.28 1.08 13.71
CA GLU A 168 10.53 1.56 15.06
C GLU A 168 9.37 2.44 15.54
N ILE A 169 8.83 2.15 16.72
CA ILE A 169 7.86 3.02 17.41
C ILE A 169 8.64 4.18 18.04
N GLN A 170 8.35 5.41 17.62
CA GLN A 170 9.01 6.59 18.18
C GLN A 170 8.46 6.88 19.60
N GLN A 171 9.32 7.43 20.47
CA GLN A 171 9.00 7.72 21.89
C GLN A 171 8.14 8.97 22.04
#